data_AF-A0A2U3Z9G1-F1
#
_entry.id   AF-A0A2U3Z9G1-F1
#
_cell.length_a   1.000
_cell.length_b   1.000
_cell.length_c   1.000
_cell.angle_alpha   90.00
_cell.angle_beta   90.00
_cell.angle_gamma   90.00
#
_symmetry.space_group_name_H-M   'P 1'
#
loop_
_entity.id
_entity.type
_entity.pdbx_description
1 polymer ?
#
loop_
_entity_poly.entity_id
_entity_poly.type
_entity_poly.pdbx_seq_one_letter_code
_entity_poly.pdbx_strand_id
1 'polypeptide(L)'
;MIRLAPPYPNLNMIQTYVCQVCEETLAYSLDSPEQLSGIRMVRHLTTTTDYHTLVAKYMSGFLSLLAMGNTKTRFHVLKMLMNLSENPVMTKELLSAEAVSEFMSLFNRKETNDNIQVVLTMFENIGNNIKRESVLFTDDDFSLESLISAFHEVQEFAKELQGKTDGQKDPEADREN
;
A
#
# COMPACT_ATOMS: atom_id res chain seq x y z
N MET A 1 20.79 33.23 16.53
CA MET A 1 19.89 32.40 15.72
C MET A 1 20.72 31.76 14.62
N ILE A 2 20.99 30.46 14.71
CA ILE A 2 21.57 29.72 13.59
C ILE A 2 20.45 29.61 12.55
N ARG A 3 20.61 30.27 11.40
CA ARG A 3 19.72 30.06 10.25
C ARG A 3 20.03 28.67 9.69
N LEU A 4 19.36 27.65 10.22
CA LEU A 4 19.28 26.38 9.53
C LEU A 4 18.49 26.62 8.25
N ALA A 5 19.06 26.23 7.11
CA ALA A 5 18.32 26.21 5.86
C ALA A 5 17.08 25.29 6.05
N PRO A 6 15.90 25.68 5.53
CA PRO A 6 14.74 24.81 5.62
C PRO A 6 15.06 23.46 4.96
N PRO A 7 14.66 22.32 5.57
CA PRO A 7 15.00 20.98 5.07
C PRO A 7 14.47 20.74 3.65
N TYR A 8 13.46 21.53 3.24
CA TYR A 8 12.84 21.48 1.93
C TYR A 8 12.74 22.89 1.31
N PRO A 9 13.83 23.42 0.71
CA PRO A 9 13.86 24.82 0.25
C PRO A 9 12.90 25.12 -0.90
N ASN A 10 12.43 24.09 -1.61
CA ASN A 10 11.52 24.20 -2.76
C ASN A 10 10.06 23.88 -2.42
N LEU A 11 9.74 23.57 -1.16
CA LEU A 11 8.39 23.23 -0.73
C LEU A 11 7.75 24.40 0.04
N ASN A 12 6.44 24.53 -0.08
CA ASN A 12 5.70 25.45 0.79
C ASN A 12 5.62 24.88 2.23
N MET A 13 5.12 25.70 3.17
CA MET A 13 5.08 25.34 4.58
C MET A 13 4.25 24.08 4.85
N ILE A 14 3.13 23.89 4.14
CA ILE A 14 2.28 22.71 4.32
C ILE A 14 2.94 21.46 3.74
N GLN A 15 3.55 21.57 2.56
CA GLN A 15 4.29 20.47 1.94
C GLN A 15 5.49 20.05 2.78
N THR A 16 6.19 21.01 3.39
CA THR A 16 7.27 20.76 4.36
C THR A 16 6.74 20.01 5.58
N TYR A 17 5.59 20.43 6.11
CA TYR A 17 4.93 19.76 7.22
C TYR A 17 4.54 18.31 6.88
N VAL A 18 4.00 18.04 5.68
CA VAL A 18 3.71 16.68 5.22
C VAL A 18 4.96 15.80 5.24
N CYS A 19 6.07 16.28 4.67
CA CYS A 19 7.35 15.56 4.68
C CYS A 19 7.83 15.28 6.11
N GLN A 20 7.81 16.29 6.98
CA GLN A 20 8.24 16.16 8.38
C GLN A 20 7.38 15.13 9.15
N VAL A 21 6.06 15.17 8.98
CA VAL A 21 5.17 14.20 9.62
C VAL A 21 5.49 12.78 9.15
N CYS A 22 5.76 12.56 7.86
CA CYS A 22 6.18 11.25 7.36
C CYS A 22 7.50 10.79 7.99
N GLU A 23 8.51 11.65 8.03
CA GLU A 23 9.83 11.34 8.60
C GLU A 23 9.76 10.99 10.08
N GLU A 24 9.09 11.84 10.87
CA GLU A 24 8.93 11.64 12.31
C GLU A 24 8.14 10.36 12.60
N THR A 25 7.07 10.12 11.84
CA THR A 25 6.25 8.90 11.96
C THR A 25 7.11 7.64 11.77
N LEU A 26 7.97 7.64 10.75
CA LEU A 26 8.82 6.50 10.43
C LEU A 26 10.02 6.36 11.39
N ALA A 27 10.44 7.45 12.05
CA ALA A 27 11.51 7.44 13.03
C ALA A 27 11.09 6.93 14.42
N TYR A 28 9.80 7.00 14.75
CA TYR A 28 9.29 6.47 16.02
C TYR A 28 9.41 4.95 16.12
N SER A 29 9.49 4.44 17.35
CA SER A 29 9.51 2.99 17.62
C SER A 29 8.27 2.31 17.04
N LEU A 30 8.48 1.11 16.47
CA LEU A 30 7.42 0.31 15.86
C LEU A 30 6.25 0.10 16.84
N ASP A 31 5.03 0.33 16.36
CA ASP A 31 3.76 0.20 17.09
C ASP A 31 3.59 1.13 18.31
N SER A 32 4.48 2.10 18.49
CA SER A 32 4.35 3.09 19.55
C SER A 32 3.10 3.97 19.38
N PRO A 33 2.53 4.50 20.47
CA PRO A 33 1.42 5.47 20.41
C PRO A 33 1.74 6.69 19.54
N GLU A 34 2.99 7.15 19.56
CA GLU A 34 3.51 8.27 18.78
C GLU A 34 3.52 7.94 17.28
N GLN A 35 4.08 6.78 16.91
CA GLN A 35 4.04 6.30 15.52
C GLN A 35 2.60 6.17 15.03
N LEU A 36 1.71 5.56 15.82
CA LEU A 36 0.32 5.37 15.43
C LEU A 36 -0.42 6.71 15.24
N SER A 37 -0.10 7.70 16.06
CA SER A 37 -0.64 9.06 15.93
C SER A 37 -0.12 9.74 14.66
N GLY A 38 1.17 9.56 14.36
CA GLY A 38 1.79 9.97 13.10
C GLY A 38 1.12 9.36 11.87
N ILE A 39 0.94 8.04 11.83
CA ILE A 39 0.26 7.35 10.71
C ILE A 39 -1.17 7.88 10.53
N ARG A 40 -1.89 8.13 11.63
CA ARG A 40 -3.25 8.71 11.56
C ARG A 40 -3.25 10.12 10.97
N MET A 41 -2.23 10.91 11.27
CA MET A 41 -2.04 12.23 10.68
C MET A 41 -1.73 12.12 9.19
N VAL A 42 -0.78 11.26 8.79
CA VAL A 42 -0.47 11.02 7.36
C VAL A 42 -1.71 10.58 6.60
N ARG A 43 -2.48 9.63 7.17
CA ARG A 43 -3.77 9.19 6.60
C ARG A 43 -4.76 10.34 6.42
N HIS A 44 -4.82 11.28 7.36
CA HIS A 44 -5.69 12.44 7.23
C HIS A 44 -5.18 13.39 6.13
N LEU A 45 -3.88 13.66 6.08
CA LEU A 45 -3.27 14.49 5.04
C LEU A 45 -3.50 13.88 3.65
N THR A 46 -3.44 12.56 3.51
CA THR A 46 -3.68 11.90 2.22
C THR A 46 -5.13 11.90 1.76
N THR A 47 -6.09 12.46 2.50
CA THR A 47 -7.41 12.76 1.91
C THR A 47 -7.33 13.86 0.84
N THR A 48 -6.22 14.61 0.80
CA THR A 48 -5.93 15.63 -0.20
C THR A 48 -4.90 15.08 -1.21
N THR A 49 -5.30 15.00 -2.48
CA THR A 49 -4.49 14.41 -3.57
C THR A 49 -3.18 15.12 -3.82
N ASP A 50 -3.12 16.43 -3.58
CA ASP A 50 -1.93 17.28 -3.80
C ASP A 50 -0.72 16.86 -2.95
N TYR A 51 -0.95 16.08 -1.89
CA TYR A 51 0.11 15.60 -1.00
C TYR A 51 0.56 14.17 -1.31
N HIS A 52 -0.13 13.45 -2.19
CA HIS A 52 0.15 12.03 -2.46
C HIS A 52 1.58 11.80 -2.97
N THR A 53 2.06 12.60 -3.92
CA THR A 53 3.43 12.46 -4.47
C THR A 53 4.52 12.81 -3.45
N LEU A 54 4.21 13.61 -2.42
CA LEU A 54 5.13 13.86 -1.31
C LEU A 54 5.20 12.67 -0.37
N VAL A 55 4.04 12.10 -0.01
CA VAL A 55 3.95 10.90 0.84
C VAL A 55 4.60 9.70 0.15
N ALA A 56 4.47 9.59 -1.17
CA ALA A 56 5.08 8.55 -1.99
C ALA A 56 6.60 8.43 -1.82
N LYS A 57 7.29 9.55 -1.54
CA LYS A 57 8.75 9.56 -1.29
C LYS A 57 9.15 8.69 -0.10
N TYR A 58 8.20 8.37 0.76
CA TYR A 58 8.38 7.57 1.97
C TYR A 58 7.70 6.19 1.86
N MET A 59 7.30 5.77 0.66
CA MET A 59 6.51 4.56 0.41
C MET A 59 7.17 3.32 1.03
N SER A 60 8.46 3.08 0.78
CA SER A 60 9.17 1.91 1.34
C SER A 60 9.14 1.85 2.87
N GLY A 61 9.17 3.01 3.54
CA GLY A 61 9.00 3.08 4.99
C GLY A 61 7.60 2.65 5.44
N PHE A 62 6.56 3.10 4.74
CA PHE A 62 5.19 2.67 5.03
C PHE A 62 4.94 1.20 4.68
N LEU A 63 5.52 0.68 3.60
CA LEU A 63 5.50 -0.74 3.27
C LEU A 63 6.21 -1.58 4.34
N SER A 64 7.32 -1.09 4.89
CA SER A 64 7.99 -1.73 6.04
C SER A 64 7.08 -1.78 7.28
N LEU A 65 6.32 -0.72 7.55
CA LEU A 65 5.32 -0.73 8.63
C LEU A 65 4.15 -1.68 8.34
N LEU A 66 3.77 -1.84 7.08
CA LEU A 66 2.80 -2.85 6.67
C LEU A 66 3.34 -4.27 6.90
N ALA A 67 4.62 -4.49 6.62
CA ALA A 67 5.30 -5.76 6.80
C ALA A 67 5.51 -6.12 8.28
N MET A 68 5.85 -5.16 9.13
CA MET A 68 6.33 -5.43 10.50
C MET A 68 5.33 -5.06 11.59
N GLY A 69 4.47 -4.07 11.34
CA GLY A 69 3.57 -3.52 12.36
C GLY A 69 2.46 -4.48 12.74
N ASN A 70 1.86 -4.28 13.92
CA ASN A 70 0.70 -5.04 14.33
C ASN A 70 -0.55 -4.72 13.48
N THR A 71 -1.62 -5.49 13.68
CA THR A 71 -2.88 -5.35 12.92
C THR A 71 -3.44 -3.93 12.91
N LYS A 72 -3.30 -3.16 14.00
CA LYS A 72 -3.79 -1.78 14.09
C LYS A 72 -2.92 -0.81 13.28
N THR A 73 -1.61 -0.95 13.37
CA THR A 73 -0.65 -0.19 12.55
C THR A 73 -0.91 -0.46 11.07
N ARG A 74 -1.00 -1.74 10.68
CA ARG A 74 -1.33 -2.16 9.31
C ARG A 74 -2.64 -1.57 8.82
N PHE A 75 -3.71 -1.60 9.62
CA PHE A 75 -5.00 -1.01 9.26
C PHE A 75 -4.87 0.48 8.88
N HIS A 76 -4.14 1.25 9.68
CA HIS A 76 -3.99 2.68 9.41
C HIS A 76 -3.08 2.97 8.21
N VAL A 77 -2.03 2.17 8.00
CA VAL A 77 -1.19 2.25 6.79
C VAL A 77 -2.01 1.88 5.54
N LEU A 78 -2.77 0.78 5.57
CA LEU A 78 -3.63 0.36 4.46
C LEU A 78 -4.66 1.43 4.11
N LYS A 79 -5.29 2.05 5.12
CA LYS A 79 -6.21 3.17 4.87
C LYS A 79 -5.51 4.39 4.24
N MET A 80 -4.26 4.66 4.61
CA MET A 80 -3.47 5.71 3.99
C MET A 80 -3.19 5.37 2.52
N LEU A 81 -2.73 4.16 2.22
CA LEU A 81 -2.46 3.67 0.86
C LEU A 81 -3.74 3.60 0.00
N MET A 82 -4.89 3.32 0.61
CA MET A 82 -6.20 3.39 -0.04
C MET A 82 -6.55 4.79 -0.50
N ASN A 83 -6.21 5.84 0.27
CA ASN A 83 -6.38 7.19 -0.21
C ASN A 83 -5.47 7.49 -1.42
N LEU A 84 -4.24 6.94 -1.43
CA LEU A 84 -3.32 7.11 -2.57
C LEU A 84 -3.88 6.43 -3.82
N SER A 85 -4.52 5.25 -3.69
CA SER A 85 -5.03 4.51 -4.85
C SER A 85 -6.16 5.21 -5.59
N GLU A 86 -6.87 6.15 -4.96
CA GLU A 86 -7.87 7.00 -5.62
C GLU A 86 -7.26 7.97 -6.64
N ASN A 87 -5.95 8.23 -6.55
CA ASN A 87 -5.23 9.12 -7.46
C ASN A 87 -4.49 8.32 -8.55
N PRO A 88 -4.83 8.50 -9.83
CA PRO A 88 -4.20 7.76 -10.92
C PRO A 88 -2.68 7.91 -11.00
N VAL A 89 -2.14 9.07 -10.62
CA VAL A 89 -0.68 9.33 -10.56
C VAL A 89 0.06 8.36 -9.63
N MET A 90 -0.64 7.82 -8.62
CA MET A 90 -0.06 6.89 -7.65
C MET A 90 -0.08 5.43 -8.11
N THR A 91 -0.72 5.12 -9.24
CA THR A 91 -0.90 3.75 -9.73
C THR A 91 0.44 3.03 -9.89
N LYS A 92 1.45 3.69 -10.46
CA LYS A 92 2.78 3.10 -10.67
C LYS A 92 3.47 2.74 -9.35
N GLU A 93 3.43 3.64 -8.36
CA GLU A 93 4.03 3.41 -7.04
C GLU A 93 3.35 2.23 -6.32
N LEU A 94 2.03 2.12 -6.40
CA LEU A 94 1.25 1.06 -5.78
C LEU A 94 1.32 -0.29 -6.52
N LEU A 95 1.82 -0.31 -7.76
CA LEU A 95 2.09 -1.51 -8.55
C LEU A 95 3.58 -1.86 -8.62
N SER A 96 4.43 -1.16 -7.87
CA SER A 96 5.82 -1.57 -7.70
C SER A 96 5.89 -2.99 -7.13
N ALA A 97 6.92 -3.75 -7.52
CA ALA A 97 7.11 -5.12 -7.05
C ALA A 97 7.15 -5.20 -5.51
N GLU A 98 7.75 -4.21 -4.84
CA GLU A 98 7.77 -4.11 -3.38
C GLU A 98 6.35 -3.97 -2.81
N ALA A 99 5.53 -3.08 -3.36
CA ALA A 99 4.16 -2.85 -2.87
C ALA A 99 3.26 -4.08 -3.10
N VAL A 100 3.29 -4.66 -4.30
CA VAL A 100 2.47 -5.83 -4.63
C VAL A 100 2.83 -6.99 -3.73
N SER A 101 4.12 -7.26 -3.54
CA SER A 101 4.55 -8.36 -2.66
C SER A 101 4.09 -8.19 -1.22
N GLU A 102 4.17 -6.97 -0.67
CA GLU A 102 3.64 -6.71 0.66
C GLU A 102 2.12 -6.90 0.74
N PHE A 103 1.36 -6.47 -0.26
CA PHE A 103 -0.09 -6.69 -0.32
C PHE A 103 -0.45 -8.18 -0.40
N MET A 104 0.25 -8.95 -1.23
CA MET A 104 0.02 -10.40 -1.33
C MET A 104 0.38 -11.12 -0.04
N SER A 105 1.44 -10.67 0.66
CA SER A 105 1.84 -11.23 1.94
C SER A 105 0.76 -11.13 3.02
N LEU A 106 -0.13 -10.13 2.95
CA LEU A 106 -1.21 -9.94 3.94
C LEU A 106 -2.21 -11.11 3.95
N PHE A 107 -2.47 -11.72 2.79
CA PHE A 107 -3.41 -12.84 2.70
C PHE A 107 -2.84 -14.14 3.26
N ASN A 108 -1.51 -14.25 3.37
CA ASN A 108 -0.84 -15.37 4.02
C ASN A 108 -0.73 -15.20 5.54
N ARG A 109 -1.14 -14.04 6.08
CA ARG A 109 -1.14 -13.72 7.51
C ARG A 109 -2.54 -13.87 8.09
N LYS A 110 -2.63 -13.99 9.42
CA LYS A 110 -3.91 -13.88 10.14
C LYS A 110 -4.33 -12.41 10.21
N GLU A 111 -4.87 -11.90 9.10
CA GLU A 111 -5.41 -10.55 9.00
C GLU A 111 -6.89 -10.47 9.37
N THR A 112 -7.33 -9.23 9.60
CA THR A 112 -8.75 -8.94 9.80
C THR A 112 -9.47 -8.77 8.47
N ASN A 113 -10.76 -9.10 8.43
CA ASN A 113 -11.59 -8.87 7.25
C ASN A 113 -11.56 -7.40 6.81
N ASP A 114 -11.50 -6.45 7.75
CA ASP A 114 -11.42 -5.02 7.46
C ASP A 114 -10.14 -4.68 6.68
N ASN A 115 -8.98 -5.21 7.09
CA ASN A 115 -7.72 -5.01 6.37
C ASN A 115 -7.79 -5.58 4.97
N ILE A 116 -8.33 -6.79 4.82
CA ILE A 116 -8.49 -7.44 3.51
C ILE A 116 -9.43 -6.64 2.61
N GLN A 117 -10.56 -6.14 3.13
CA GLN A 117 -11.47 -5.29 2.36
C GLN A 117 -10.80 -4.02 1.88
N VAL A 118 -9.96 -3.38 2.71
CA VAL A 118 -9.21 -2.18 2.29
C VAL A 118 -8.26 -2.49 1.13
N VAL A 119 -7.55 -3.64 1.16
CA VAL A 119 -6.68 -4.07 0.06
C VAL A 119 -7.49 -4.34 -1.22
N LEU A 120 -8.65 -4.98 -1.11
CA LEU A 120 -9.51 -5.23 -2.26
C LEU A 120 -10.03 -3.93 -2.89
N THR A 121 -10.46 -2.97 -2.07
CA THR A 121 -10.84 -1.62 -2.53
C THR A 121 -9.68 -0.90 -3.20
N MET A 122 -8.45 -1.05 -2.66
CA MET A 122 -7.25 -0.51 -3.30
C MET A 122 -7.04 -1.08 -4.70
N PHE A 123 -7.14 -2.39 -4.87
CA PHE A 123 -7.02 -3.02 -6.19
C PHE A 123 -8.14 -2.62 -7.15
N GLU A 124 -9.36 -2.41 -6.66
CA GLU A 124 -10.46 -1.87 -7.46
C GLU A 124 -10.15 -0.45 -7.97
N ASN A 125 -9.67 0.43 -7.10
CA ASN A 125 -9.26 1.79 -7.48
C ASN A 125 -8.15 1.77 -8.54
N ILE A 126 -7.11 0.95 -8.32
CA ILE A 126 -6.01 0.77 -9.29
C ILE A 126 -6.55 0.25 -10.63
N GLY A 127 -7.40 -0.78 -10.61
CA GLY A 127 -8.00 -1.33 -11.82
C GLY A 127 -8.85 -0.31 -12.57
N ASN A 128 -9.59 0.54 -11.84
CA ASN A 128 -10.37 1.62 -12.43
C ASN A 128 -9.48 2.73 -13.02
N ASN A 129 -8.37 3.07 -12.37
CA ASN A 129 -7.39 4.02 -12.91
C ASN A 129 -6.77 3.50 -14.20
N ILE A 130 -6.33 2.23 -14.24
CA ILE A 130 -5.79 1.61 -15.46
C ILE A 130 -6.81 1.63 -16.60
N LYS A 131 -8.09 1.32 -16.35
CA LYS A 131 -9.15 1.37 -17.37
C LYS A 131 -9.43 2.79 -17.88
N ARG A 132 -9.28 3.80 -17.02
CA ARG A 132 -9.46 5.21 -17.39
C ARG A 132 -8.24 5.75 -18.14
N GLU A 133 -7.05 5.34 -17.71
CA GLU A 133 -5.76 5.73 -18.29
C GLU A 133 -5.36 4.90 -19.51
N SER A 134 -6.01 3.76 -19.81
CA SER A 134 -5.88 3.09 -21.11
C SER A 134 -6.34 3.97 -22.29
N VAL A 135 -6.92 5.14 -22.00
CA VAL A 135 -7.24 6.21 -22.95
C VAL A 135 -6.13 7.30 -23.02
N LEU A 136 -5.18 7.31 -22.07
CA LEU A 136 -4.18 8.37 -21.83
C LEU A 136 -2.72 7.90 -21.70
N PHE A 137 -2.42 6.59 -21.71
CA PHE A 137 -1.04 6.06 -21.77
C PHE A 137 -0.42 6.32 -23.16
N THR A 138 -0.27 7.59 -23.53
CA THR A 138 0.44 8.06 -24.71
C THR A 138 1.84 8.59 -24.38
N ASP A 139 2.21 8.65 -23.09
CA ASP A 139 3.55 9.02 -22.64
C ASP A 139 4.29 7.82 -22.06
N ASP A 140 5.55 7.68 -22.49
CA ASP A 140 6.51 6.57 -22.31
C ASP A 140 6.86 6.15 -20.86
N ASP A 141 6.11 6.55 -19.82
CA ASP A 141 6.50 6.35 -18.41
C ASP A 141 5.73 5.23 -17.68
N PHE A 142 4.71 4.63 -18.31
CA PHE A 142 4.06 3.43 -17.77
C PHE A 142 4.77 2.16 -18.25
N SER A 143 5.55 1.55 -17.35
CA SER A 143 6.19 0.27 -17.61
C SER A 143 5.13 -0.84 -17.64
N LEU A 144 4.72 -1.25 -18.85
CA LEU A 144 3.91 -2.45 -19.06
C LEU A 144 4.50 -3.67 -18.34
N GLU A 145 5.83 -3.72 -18.20
CA GLU A 145 6.57 -4.75 -17.47
C GLU A 145 6.23 -4.76 -15.97
N SER A 146 6.08 -3.59 -15.32
CA SER A 146 5.64 -3.52 -13.91
C SER A 146 4.22 -4.07 -13.75
N LEU A 147 3.33 -3.75 -14.68
CA LEU A 147 1.96 -4.27 -14.69
C LEU A 147 1.94 -5.79 -14.91
N ILE A 148 2.71 -6.29 -15.88
CA ILE A 148 2.85 -7.72 -16.16
C ILE A 148 3.39 -8.46 -14.92
N SER A 149 4.40 -7.92 -14.26
CA SER A 149 4.97 -8.51 -13.04
C SER A 149 3.94 -8.58 -11.92
N ALA A 150 3.19 -7.49 -11.68
CA ALA A 150 2.13 -7.46 -10.67
C ALA A 150 1.05 -8.52 -10.95
N PHE A 151 0.62 -8.65 -12.21
CA PHE A 151 -0.36 -9.67 -12.59
C PHE A 151 0.17 -11.09 -12.45
N HIS A 152 1.43 -11.34 -12.75
CA HIS A 152 2.05 -12.65 -12.52
C HIS A 152 2.06 -13.02 -11.05
N GLU A 153 2.44 -12.10 -10.16
CA GLU A 153 2.45 -12.35 -8.71
C GLU A 153 1.04 -12.64 -8.17
N VAL A 154 0.03 -11.88 -8.62
CA VAL A 154 -1.38 -12.14 -8.28
C VAL A 154 -1.84 -13.51 -8.82
N GLN A 155 -1.44 -13.87 -10.04
CA GLN A 155 -1.80 -15.15 -10.66
C GLN A 155 -1.16 -16.35 -9.92
N GLU A 156 0.10 -16.25 -9.54
CA GLU A 156 0.79 -17.28 -8.76
C GLU A 156 0.10 -17.48 -7.40
N PHE A 157 -0.19 -16.39 -6.70
CA PHE A 157 -0.91 -16.44 -5.45
C PHE A 157 -2.31 -17.06 -5.59
N ALA A 158 -3.06 -16.71 -6.64
CA ALA A 158 -4.38 -17.30 -6.88
C ALA A 158 -4.30 -18.83 -7.09
N LYS A 159 -3.28 -19.31 -7.80
CA LYS A 159 -3.03 -20.76 -7.97
C LYS A 159 -2.71 -21.44 -6.63
N GLU A 160 -1.90 -20.80 -5.79
CA GLU A 160 -1.61 -21.33 -4.45
C GLU A 160 -2.87 -21.45 -3.58
N LEU A 161 -3.75 -20.44 -3.61
CA LEU A 161 -5.03 -20.49 -2.90
C LEU A 161 -5.95 -21.60 -3.42
N GLN A 162 -5.98 -21.78 -4.74
CA GLN A 162 -6.78 -22.84 -5.36
C GLN A 162 -6.27 -24.24 -4.95
N GLY A 163 -4.95 -24.46 -5.00
CA GLY A 163 -4.35 -25.72 -4.54
C GLY A 163 -4.63 -26.05 -3.06
N LYS A 164 -4.64 -25.03 -2.19
CA LYS A 164 -5.03 -25.18 -0.77
C LYS A 164 -6.50 -25.58 -0.60
N THR A 165 -7.38 -25.08 -1.45
CA THR A 165 -8.83 -25.37 -1.40
C THR A 165 -9.16 -26.74 -1.98
N ASP A 166 -8.45 -27.15 -3.04
CA ASP A 166 -8.65 -28.45 -3.70
C ASP A 166 -8.08 -29.60 -2.85
N GLY A 167 -6.97 -29.39 -2.14
CA GLY A 167 -6.40 -30.37 -1.19
C GLY A 167 -7.20 -30.55 0.11
N GLN A 168 -8.21 -29.71 0.37
CA GLN A 168 -9.14 -29.85 1.50
C GLN A 168 -10.41 -30.64 1.16
N LYS A 169 -10.60 -31.03 -0.11
CA LYS A 169 -11.69 -31.92 -0.52
C LYS A 169 -11.17 -33.36 -0.59
N ASP A 170 -11.51 -34.14 0.45
CA ASP A 170 -11.29 -35.58 0.71
C ASP A 170 -9.92 -36.06 1.24
N PRO A 171 -9.91 -36.85 2.34
CA PRO A 171 -10.51 -38.19 2.36
C PRO A 171 -11.32 -38.53 3.63
N GLU A 172 -12.66 -38.42 3.57
CA GLU A 172 -13.58 -39.16 4.46
C GLU A 172 -14.77 -39.71 3.65
N ALA A 173 -14.47 -40.41 2.57
CA ALA A 173 -15.43 -41.23 1.85
C ALA A 173 -14.83 -42.59 1.45
N ASP A 174 -14.11 -43.22 2.38
CA ASP A 174 -13.73 -44.64 2.27
C ASP A 174 -13.50 -45.20 3.69
N ARG A 175 -14.60 -45.38 4.43
CA ARG A 175 -14.69 -46.40 5.48
C ARG A 175 -16.01 -47.13 5.30
N GLU A 176 -16.00 -48.09 4.39
CA GLU A 176 -16.89 -49.25 4.44
C GLU A 176 -16.69 -49.97 5.79
N ASN A 177 -17.78 -50.09 6.55
CA ASN A 177 -18.28 -51.34 7.15
C ASN A 177 -19.62 -51.08 7.86
#